data_AF-A0A2X2K2B0-F1
#
_entry.id   AF-A0A2X2K2B0-F1
#
_cell.length_a   1.000
_cell.length_b   1.000
_cell.length_c   1.000
_cell.angle_alpha   90.00
_cell.angle_beta   90.00
_cell.angle_gamma   90.00
#
_symmetry.space_group_name_H-M   'P 1'
#
loop_
_entity.id
_entity.type
_entity.pdbx_description
1 polymer ?
#
loop_
_entity_poly.entity_id
_entity_poly.type
_entity_poly.pdbx_seq_one_letter_code
_entity_poly.pdbx_strand_id
1 'polypeptide(L)' 'MGVHQYFKRLSDMERLIRLPGKFKYFEHNVAAHSFKVTKIAQYLATVEEYHGRKINWKSLYEKALNHDFAEVFTVI' A
#
# COMPACT_ATOMS: atom_id res chain seq x y z
N MET A 1 4.35 18.49 -16.12
CA MET A 1 3.51 17.66 -15.22
C MET A 1 3.12 16.42 -16.02
N GLY A 2 3.34 15.20 -15.52
CA GLY A 2 3.09 13.98 -16.30
C GLY A 2 3.43 12.70 -15.55
N VAL A 3 3.17 11.55 -16.16
CA VAL A 3 3.33 10.21 -15.55
C VAL A 3 4.77 9.95 -15.07
N HIS A 4 5.77 10.57 -15.70
CA HIS A 4 7.16 10.56 -15.23
C HIS A 4 7.30 11.02 -13.78
N GLN A 5 6.61 12.10 -13.41
CA GLN A 5 6.66 12.60 -12.03
C GLN A 5 5.94 11.64 -11.08
N TYR A 6 4.85 11.02 -11.51
CA TYR A 6 4.15 10.00 -10.74
C TYR A 6 5.06 8.81 -10.42
N PHE A 7 5.80 8.26 -11.40
CA PHE A 7 6.73 7.17 -11.15
C PHE A 7 7.85 7.54 -10.20
N LYS A 8 8.38 8.78 -10.28
CA LYS A 8 9.32 9.28 -9.26
C LYS A 8 8.72 9.31 -7.85
N ARG A 9 7.44 9.71 -7.73
CA ARG A 9 6.74 9.73 -6.43
C ARG A 9 6.54 8.34 -5.82
N LEU A 10 6.48 7.28 -6.63
CA LEU A 10 6.45 5.92 -6.10
C LEU A 10 7.72 5.59 -5.30
N SER A 11 8.89 6.05 -5.76
CA SER A 11 10.15 5.87 -5.02
C SER A 11 10.22 6.71 -3.74
N ASP A 12 9.51 7.83 -3.66
CA ASP A 12 9.42 8.62 -2.42
C ASP A 12 8.74 7.82 -1.30
N MET A 13 7.81 6.91 -1.62
CA MET A 13 7.14 6.04 -0.63
C MET A 13 8.10 5.12 0.13
N GLU A 14 9.28 4.81 -0.43
CA GLU A 14 10.30 4.00 0.25
C GLU A 14 11.02 4.77 1.37
N ARG A 15 10.95 6.11 1.33
CA ARG A 15 11.58 7.00 2.32
C ARG A 15 10.65 7.37 3.47
N LEU A 16 9.34 7.17 3.30
CA LEU A 16 8.34 7.51 4.31
C LEU A 16 8.25 6.39 5.35
N ILE A 17 8.84 6.60 6.52
CA ILE A 17 8.80 5.63 7.62
C ILE A 17 7.49 5.76 8.39
N ARG A 18 6.81 4.62 8.60
CA ARG A 18 5.58 4.58 9.39
C ARG A 18 5.83 4.75 10.87
N LEU A 19 4.98 5.55 11.52
CA LEU A 19 5.03 5.85 12.96
C LEU A 19 6.43 6.29 13.42
N PRO A 20 6.99 7.38 12.86
CA PRO A 20 8.31 7.88 13.26
C PRO A 20 8.30 8.39 14.71
N GLY A 21 9.48 8.59 15.29
CA GLY A 21 9.65 9.17 16.64
C GLY A 21 9.75 8.18 17.80
N LYS A 22 9.47 6.88 17.58
CA LYS A 22 9.74 5.81 18.55
C LYS A 22 10.79 4.85 18.00
N PHE A 23 11.66 4.35 18.88
CA PHE A 23 12.63 3.31 18.53
C PHE A 23 11.90 2.03 18.07
N LYS A 24 12.34 1.47 16.94
CA LYS A 24 11.85 0.21 16.37
C LYS A 24 13.07 -0.61 15.95
N TYR A 25 13.09 -1.90 16.27
CA TYR A 25 14.14 -2.81 15.80
C TYR A 25 14.19 -2.91 14.28
N PHE A 26 13.01 -2.86 13.65
CA PHE A 26 12.86 -2.85 12.19
C PHE A 26 11.84 -1.79 11.81
N GLU A 27 12.25 -0.88 10.95
CA GLU A 27 11.35 0.12 10.40
C GLU A 27 10.62 -0.43 9.17
N HIS A 28 9.45 0.13 8.90
CA HIS A 28 8.67 -0.17 7.71
C HIS A 28 8.30 1.13 7.03
N ASN A 29 8.67 1.24 5.76
CA ASN A 29 8.24 2.35 4.94
C ASN A 29 6.83 2.12 4.38
N VAL A 30 6.22 3.18 3.85
CA VAL A 30 4.88 3.15 3.27
C VAL A 30 4.82 2.20 2.07
N ALA A 31 5.85 2.16 1.21
CA ALA A 31 5.90 1.21 0.08
C ALA A 31 5.80 -0.26 0.54
N ALA A 32 6.60 -0.66 1.52
CA ALA A 32 6.60 -2.01 2.08
C ALA A 32 5.30 -2.33 2.82
N HIS A 33 4.69 -1.33 3.47
CA HIS A 33 3.37 -1.48 4.07
C HIS A 33 2.29 -1.76 3.02
N SER A 34 2.20 -0.93 1.98
CA SER A 34 1.23 -1.09 0.89
C SER A 34 1.38 -2.44 0.19
N PHE A 35 2.61 -2.91 -0.02
CA PHE A 35 2.86 -4.25 -0.55
C PHE A 35 2.30 -5.36 0.36
N LYS A 36 2.61 -5.30 1.68
CA LYS A 36 2.11 -6.27 2.66
C LYS A 36 0.59 -6.27 2.75
N VAL A 37 -0.03 -5.09 2.82
CA VAL A 37 -1.51 -4.94 2.85
C VAL A 37 -2.12 -5.53 1.59
N THR A 38 -1.54 -5.28 0.42
CA THR A 38 -2.03 -5.85 -0.86
C THR A 38 -1.96 -7.37 -0.85
N LYS A 39 -0.91 -7.97 -0.30
CA LYS A 39 -0.80 -9.44 -0.18
C LYS A 39 -1.76 -10.04 0.83
N ILE A 40 -1.99 -9.37 1.95
CA ILE A 40 -3.01 -9.77 2.93
C ILE A 40 -4.41 -9.68 2.29
N ALA A 41 -4.72 -8.58 1.61
CA ALA A 41 -5.99 -8.40 0.91
C ALA A 41 -6.20 -9.47 -0.18
N GLN A 42 -5.15 -9.80 -0.94
CA GLN A 42 -5.17 -10.88 -1.92
C GLN A 42 -5.53 -12.23 -1.25
N TYR A 43 -4.89 -12.58 -0.14
CA TYR A 43 -5.20 -13.83 0.56
C TYR A 43 -6.64 -13.86 1.08
N LEU A 44 -7.08 -12.78 1.74
CA LEU A 44 -8.45 -12.68 2.25
C LEU A 44 -9.46 -12.80 1.12
N ALA A 45 -9.23 -12.15 -0.02
CA ALA A 45 -10.06 -12.29 -1.22
C ALA A 45 -10.17 -13.73 -1.70
N THR A 46 -9.06 -14.48 -1.72
CA THR A 46 -9.06 -15.90 -2.08
C THR A 46 -9.86 -16.74 -1.09
N VAL A 47 -9.78 -16.44 0.21
CA VAL A 47 -10.64 -17.08 1.22
C VAL A 47 -12.11 -16.77 0.94
N GLU A 48 -12.45 -15.54 0.57
CA GLU A 48 -13.84 -15.19 0.26
C GLU A 48 -14.39 -15.86 -1.01
N GLU A 49 -13.57 -15.96 -2.06
CA GLU A 49 -13.92 -16.73 -3.27
C GLU A 49 -14.11 -18.21 -2.96
N TYR A 50 -13.26 -18.78 -2.10
CA TYR A 50 -13.40 -20.18 -1.66
C TYR A 50 -14.77 -20.43 -0.98
N HIS A 51 -15.31 -19.44 -0.28
CA HIS A 51 -16.66 -19.49 0.32
C HIS A 51 -17.78 -19.05 -0.64
N GLY A 52 -17.51 -18.97 -1.94
CA GLY A 52 -18.51 -18.68 -2.98
C GLY A 52 -18.86 -17.20 -3.12
N ARG A 53 -18.14 -16.27 -2.47
CA ARG A 53 -18.37 -14.83 -2.68
C ARG A 53 -17.70 -14.38 -3.98
N LYS A 54 -18.43 -13.61 -4.79
CA LYS A 54 -17.88 -12.99 -6.00
C LYS A 54 -17.01 -11.80 -5.63
N ILE A 55 -15.72 -11.84 -5.98
CA ILE A 55 -14.78 -10.76 -5.71
C ILE A 55 -14.56 -9.87 -6.94
N ASN A 56 -14.61 -8.56 -6.73
CA ASN A 56 -14.12 -7.59 -7.70
C ASN A 56 -12.62 -7.38 -7.48
N TRP A 57 -11.79 -8.19 -8.14
CA TRP A 57 -10.33 -8.16 -8.01
C TRP A 57 -9.72 -6.81 -8.35
N LYS A 58 -10.21 -6.14 -9.40
CA LYS A 58 -9.74 -4.80 -9.77
C LYS A 58 -9.93 -3.81 -8.62
N SER A 59 -11.16 -3.73 -8.09
CA SER A 59 -11.47 -2.82 -6.98
C SER A 59 -10.68 -3.16 -5.71
N LEU A 60 -10.49 -4.45 -5.41
CA LEU A 60 -9.71 -4.89 -4.26
C LEU A 60 -8.24 -4.47 -4.36
N TYR A 61 -7.59 -4.75 -5.50
CA TYR A 61 -6.20 -4.36 -5.70
C TYR A 61 -6.03 -2.85 -5.75
N GLU A 62 -6.91 -2.11 -6.44
CA GLU A 62 -6.83 -0.64 -6.49
C GLU A 62 -6.98 0.00 -5.12
N LYS A 63 -7.86 -0.55 -4.26
CA LYS A 63 -8.00 -0.06 -2.87
C LYS A 63 -6.76 -0.40 -2.05
N ALA A 64 -6.32 -1.64 -2.04
CA ALA A 64 -5.23 -2.08 -1.18
C ALA A 64 -3.87 -1.50 -1.61
N LEU A 65 -3.61 -1.38 -2.91
CA LEU A 65 -2.31 -0.91 -3.42
C LEU A 65 -2.13 0.59 -3.24
N ASN A 66 -3.21 1.38 -3.32
CA ASN A 66 -3.14 2.84 -3.36
C ASN A 66 -3.55 3.55 -2.06
N HIS A 67 -4.04 2.82 -1.04
CA HIS A 67 -4.67 3.43 0.15
C HIS A 67 -3.80 4.49 0.86
N ASP A 68 -2.47 4.27 0.91
CA ASP A 68 -1.52 5.17 1.58
C ASP A 68 -0.68 6.03 0.61
N PHE A 69 -0.99 6.05 -0.71
CA PHE A 69 -0.25 6.89 -1.67
C PHE A 69 -0.30 8.39 -1.31
N ALA A 70 -1.39 8.84 -0.69
CA ALA A 70 -1.55 10.23 -0.26
C ALA A 70 -0.51 10.67 0.78
N GLU A 71 0.11 9.74 1.53
CA GLU A 71 1.16 10.07 2.51
C GLU A 71 2.36 10.79 1.86
N VAL A 72 2.61 10.59 0.57
CA VAL A 72 3.67 11.31 -0.19
C VAL A 72 3.49 12.84 -0.16
N PHE A 73 2.29 13.34 0.12
CA PHE A 73 1.98 14.78 0.12
C PHE A 73 1.66 15.35 1.51
N THR A 74 1.42 14.50 2.51
CA THR A 74 0.86 14.93 3.81
C THR A 74 1.84 14.81 4.98
N VAL A 75 3.04 14.28 4.77
CA VAL A 75 4.10 14.35 5.79
C VAL A 75 4.59 15.79 5.90
N ILE A 76 4.10 16.50 6.92
CA ILE A 76 4.67 17.72 7.50
C ILE A 76 5.63 17.31 8.61
#